data_AF-A0A7X6ZXP2-F1
#
_entry.id   AF-A0A7X6ZXP2-F1
#
_cell.length_a   1.000
_cell.length_b   1.000
_cell.length_c   1.000
_cell.angle_alpha   90.00
_cell.angle_beta   90.00
_cell.angle_gamma   90.00
#
_symmetry.space_group_name_H-M   'P 1'
#
loop_
_entity.id
_entity.type
_entity.pdbx_description
1 polymer ?
#
loop_
_entity_poly.entity_id
_entity_poly.type
_entity_poly.pdbx_seq_one_letter_code
_entity_poly.pdbx_strand_id
1 'polypeptide(L)'
;SRIYSLVKFRRSNQGTIIHQKPIVFKRDSVSRGQIIADGQAVEGGELALGRNILVAFMPWEGYNFEDAILLSERLVKEDFYSSIHIEEYEIEARDTKLGPEEITRDIPNVGEDMLKNLDEGGIVRVGAEVGAGDILVGKVTPKGESDQTPEEKLLRAIFGEKAREVRDTSLKVPHGARGKIVAVKEMAREDSPDALSPGVNKVVKIYVAQLRKITVGDKMAGRHGNKGVVSRILPVEDMPYLPDGTPVDVVLNPLGVPSRMNLGQVLETIMGFVAVHNGWKVATPVFEGAKEHEIFELFGNLSREKYPDLTEDGMITLYDGRTGNPFKKKVTMGYMYMMKLIHLVDDKIHARSIGPYSLITQQPLGGKAQFGGQRFGEMEVWALEGYGAANILQEMLTVKSDDIRGRLKTYERIVKGQNLTKPGVPESFRVLVKELQGLGLDVEVKYSDGQIGELQMDEDEADAPTPRYSSPRERLFEEQQREKKDPVFDKEEMEVLLPEEVLFGEKLPDGMSIEKGDE
;
A
#
# COMPACT_ATOMS: atom_id res chain seq x y z
N SER A 1 -33.18 -7.25 40.36
CA SER A 1 -32.40 -6.31 39.53
C SER A 1 -31.90 -7.06 38.31
N ARG A 2 -31.91 -6.44 37.12
CA ARG A 2 -31.28 -7.02 35.92
C ARG A 2 -29.88 -6.41 35.78
N ILE A 3 -28.89 -7.24 35.47
CA ILE A 3 -27.51 -6.82 35.22
C ILE A 3 -27.28 -6.93 33.72
N TYR A 4 -26.79 -5.84 33.11
CA TYR A 4 -26.47 -5.76 31.69
C TYR A 4 -24.96 -5.60 31.55
N SER A 5 -24.28 -6.65 31.08
CA SER A 5 -22.84 -6.60 30.82
C SER A 5 -22.57 -5.88 29.51
N LEU A 6 -21.73 -4.85 29.54
CA LEU A 6 -21.36 -4.10 28.35
C LEU A 6 -20.18 -4.78 27.63
N VAL A 7 -20.27 -4.82 26.30
CA VAL A 7 -19.17 -5.28 25.46
C VAL A 7 -18.13 -4.18 25.35
N LYS A 8 -16.88 -4.46 25.71
CA LYS A 8 -15.77 -3.49 25.65
C LYS A 8 -14.70 -3.99 24.68
N PHE A 9 -14.37 -3.16 23.69
CA PHE A 9 -13.24 -3.37 22.76
C PHE A 9 -13.19 -4.75 22.10
N ARG A 10 -14.36 -5.29 21.73
CA ARG A 10 -14.43 -6.57 21.02
C ARG A 10 -14.12 -6.34 19.55
N ARG A 11 -13.25 -7.17 18.99
CA ARG A 11 -12.95 -7.18 17.55
C ARG A 11 -14.18 -7.60 16.74
N SER A 12 -14.46 -6.88 15.66
CA SER A 12 -15.43 -7.26 14.62
C SER A 12 -14.76 -8.09 13.52
N ASN A 13 -15.55 -8.68 12.63
CA ASN A 13 -15.01 -9.50 11.52
C ASN A 13 -14.09 -8.69 10.59
N GLN A 14 -14.37 -7.39 10.40
CA GLN A 14 -13.58 -6.48 9.57
C GLN A 14 -12.47 -5.76 10.37
N GLY A 15 -12.16 -6.19 11.59
CA GLY A 15 -11.11 -5.60 12.42
C GLY A 15 -11.48 -4.26 13.07
N THR A 16 -12.72 -3.78 12.94
CA THR A 16 -13.20 -2.60 13.69
C THR A 16 -13.60 -2.98 15.12
N ILE A 17 -13.86 -1.99 15.98
CA ILE A 17 -14.20 -2.24 17.38
C ILE A 17 -15.70 -2.18 17.68
N ILE A 18 -16.20 -3.21 18.37
CA ILE A 18 -17.50 -3.21 19.04
C ILE A 18 -17.26 -2.78 20.48
N HIS A 19 -17.68 -1.56 20.81
CA HIS A 19 -17.50 -0.98 22.13
C HIS A 19 -18.77 -0.27 22.57
N GLN A 20 -19.31 -0.67 23.72
CA GLN A 20 -20.48 -0.07 24.33
C GLN A 20 -20.08 0.92 25.43
N LYS A 21 -20.77 2.07 25.48
CA LYS A 21 -20.58 3.13 26.46
C LYS A 21 -21.90 3.39 27.19
N PRO A 22 -21.93 3.38 28.52
CA PRO A 22 -23.13 3.77 29.25
C PRO A 22 -23.41 5.27 29.02
N ILE A 23 -24.70 5.62 28.86
CA ILE A 23 -25.15 7.02 28.76
C ILE A 23 -25.88 7.50 30.02
N VAL A 24 -26.29 6.58 30.89
CA VAL A 24 -26.93 6.88 32.17
C VAL A 24 -25.91 6.96 33.31
N PHE A 25 -26.21 7.79 34.30
CA PHE A 25 -25.43 7.95 35.51
C PHE A 25 -26.05 7.18 36.69
N LYS A 26 -25.26 7.04 37.76
CA LYS A 26 -25.70 6.38 38.97
C LYS A 26 -26.87 7.16 39.58
N ARG A 27 -27.98 6.48 39.84
CA ARG A 27 -29.27 6.99 40.39
C ARG A 27 -30.21 7.63 39.37
N ASP A 28 -29.91 7.56 38.08
CA ASP A 28 -30.88 7.96 37.06
C ASP A 28 -32.10 7.06 37.07
N SER A 29 -33.28 7.66 36.95
CA SER A 29 -34.54 6.92 36.75
C SER A 29 -34.70 6.60 35.27
N VAL A 30 -34.83 5.32 34.94
CA VAL A 30 -34.94 4.85 33.55
C VAL A 30 -36.32 4.28 33.24
N SER A 31 -36.90 4.66 32.11
CA SER A 31 -38.17 4.14 31.63
C SER A 31 -38.00 2.85 30.83
N ARG A 32 -39.05 2.02 30.75
CA ARG A 32 -39.04 0.82 29.90
C ARG A 32 -38.83 1.23 28.43
N GLY A 33 -37.81 0.65 27.78
CA GLY A 33 -37.47 0.94 26.38
C GLY A 33 -36.51 2.12 26.20
N GLN A 34 -36.14 2.84 27.27
CA GLN A 34 -35.12 3.87 27.20
C GLN A 34 -33.75 3.27 26.92
N ILE A 35 -32.99 3.91 26.03
CA ILE A 35 -31.61 3.53 25.74
C ILE A 35 -30.75 3.93 26.94
N ILE A 36 -29.91 2.99 27.39
CA ILE A 36 -29.04 3.17 28.58
C ILE A 36 -27.55 3.06 28.26
N ALA A 37 -27.20 2.56 27.08
CA ALA A 37 -25.84 2.50 26.57
C ALA A 37 -25.84 2.60 25.05
N ASP A 38 -24.89 3.36 24.51
CA ASP A 38 -24.62 3.46 23.08
C ASP A 38 -23.63 2.39 22.64
N GLY A 39 -23.78 1.95 21.39
CA GLY A 39 -22.89 0.99 20.73
C GLY A 39 -21.81 1.64 19.87
N GLN A 40 -21.30 0.87 18.91
CA GLN A 40 -20.40 1.37 17.88
C GLN A 40 -21.16 2.29 16.93
N ALA A 41 -20.58 3.46 16.64
CA ALA A 41 -21.16 4.45 15.72
C ALA A 41 -22.60 4.84 16.07
N VAL A 42 -22.88 5.00 17.37
CA VAL A 42 -24.16 5.51 17.89
C VAL A 42 -23.89 6.65 18.86
N GLU A 43 -24.70 7.70 18.79
CA GLU A 43 -24.68 8.83 19.71
C GLU A 43 -26.11 9.16 20.15
N GLY A 44 -26.40 8.99 21.44
CA GLY A 44 -27.72 9.27 22.00
C GLY A 44 -28.83 8.40 21.40
N GLY A 45 -28.51 7.16 21.01
CA GLY A 45 -29.44 6.25 20.34
C GLY A 45 -29.63 6.45 18.83
N GLU A 46 -28.94 7.40 18.22
CA GLU A 46 -28.98 7.62 16.77
C GLU A 46 -27.68 7.21 16.07
N LEU A 47 -27.77 6.86 14.80
CA LEU A 47 -26.63 6.40 14.00
C LEU A 47 -25.63 7.55 13.74
N ALA A 48 -24.39 7.35 14.17
CA ALA A 48 -23.29 8.31 14.09
C ALA A 48 -22.04 7.69 13.43
N LEU A 49 -22.09 7.53 12.10
CA LEU A 49 -21.00 6.96 11.27
C LEU A 49 -19.82 7.92 10.99
N GLY A 50 -20.00 9.22 11.20
CA GLY A 50 -19.11 10.29 10.81
C GLY A 50 -19.25 11.51 11.71
N ARG A 51 -18.82 12.67 11.22
CA ARG A 51 -18.84 13.94 11.97
C ARG A 51 -19.43 15.06 11.12
N ASN A 52 -20.09 16.00 11.80
CA ASN A 52 -20.45 17.28 11.20
C ASN A 52 -19.20 18.16 11.17
N ILE A 53 -18.84 18.66 9.99
CA ILE A 53 -17.64 19.49 9.79
C ILE A 53 -17.96 20.71 8.93
N LEU A 54 -17.21 21.79 9.12
CA LEU A 54 -17.37 23.01 8.33
C LEU A 54 -16.67 22.84 6.97
N VAL A 55 -17.46 22.88 5.89
CA VAL A 55 -16.99 22.65 4.52
C VAL A 55 -17.10 23.94 3.71
N ALA A 56 -16.12 24.18 2.83
CA ALA A 56 -16.18 25.20 1.78
C ALA A 56 -16.05 24.59 0.39
N PHE A 57 -16.86 25.06 -0.56
CA PHE A 57 -16.83 24.63 -1.96
C PHE A 57 -16.02 25.61 -2.82
N MET A 58 -14.71 25.40 -2.88
CA MET A 58 -13.82 26.22 -3.71
C MET A 58 -12.61 25.43 -4.21
N PRO A 59 -12.05 25.73 -5.39
CA PRO A 59 -10.76 25.17 -5.79
C PRO A 59 -9.64 25.70 -4.89
N TRP A 60 -8.66 24.84 -4.59
CA TRP A 60 -7.50 25.21 -3.76
C TRP A 60 -6.20 24.66 -4.35
N GLU A 61 -5.50 25.48 -5.14
CA GLU A 61 -4.15 25.23 -5.69
C GLU A 61 -3.93 23.84 -6.32
N GLY A 62 -4.99 23.20 -6.82
CA GLY A 62 -4.94 21.84 -7.35
C GLY A 62 -4.88 20.72 -6.30
N TYR A 63 -4.78 21.04 -5.00
CA TYR A 63 -4.81 20.01 -3.94
C TYR A 63 -6.16 19.32 -3.85
N ASN A 64 -7.25 19.98 -4.24
CA ASN A 64 -8.55 19.35 -4.38
C ASN A 64 -8.93 19.08 -5.85
N PHE A 65 -7.96 18.79 -6.71
CA PHE A 65 -8.24 18.43 -8.10
C PHE A 65 -9.15 17.19 -8.20
N GLU A 66 -10.15 17.25 -9.09
CA GLU A 66 -11.22 16.26 -9.21
C GLU A 66 -11.89 15.89 -7.87
N ASP A 67 -11.57 14.71 -7.34
CA ASP A 67 -12.17 14.13 -6.13
C ASP A 67 -11.25 14.20 -4.91
N ALA A 68 -10.11 14.87 -5.03
CA ALA A 68 -9.22 15.07 -3.91
C ALA A 68 -9.86 15.98 -2.84
N ILE A 69 -9.63 15.66 -1.57
CA ILE A 69 -10.18 16.38 -0.42
C ILE A 69 -9.03 17.03 0.34
N LEU A 70 -9.16 18.33 0.58
CA LEU A 70 -8.28 19.08 1.46
C LEU A 70 -8.82 19.05 2.88
N LEU A 71 -7.97 18.75 3.86
CA LEU A 71 -8.35 18.62 5.27
C LEU A 71 -7.58 19.60 6.15
N SER A 72 -8.22 20.17 7.16
CA SER A 72 -7.56 20.93 8.22
C SER A 72 -6.86 20.00 9.21
N GLU A 73 -5.66 20.37 9.64
CA GLU A 73 -4.90 19.68 10.70
C GLU A 73 -5.67 19.68 12.04
N ARG A 74 -6.59 20.63 12.25
CA ARG A 74 -7.49 20.67 13.42
C ARG A 74 -8.20 19.33 13.63
N LEU A 75 -8.70 18.74 12.54
CA LEU A 75 -9.43 17.47 12.57
C LEU A 75 -8.55 16.29 13.00
N VAL A 76 -7.24 16.37 12.75
CA VAL A 76 -6.24 15.37 13.20
C VAL A 76 -5.89 15.59 14.67
N LYS A 77 -5.69 16.85 15.07
CA LYS A 77 -5.35 17.26 16.44
C LYS A 77 -6.46 16.92 17.43
N GLU A 78 -7.72 17.17 17.06
CA GLU A 78 -8.90 16.93 17.89
C GLU A 78 -9.49 15.51 17.75
N ASP A 79 -8.81 14.60 17.04
CA ASP A 79 -9.21 13.19 16.87
C ASP A 79 -10.63 12.99 16.30
N PHE A 80 -11.08 13.89 15.41
CA PHE A 80 -12.42 13.83 14.78
C PHE A 80 -12.63 12.52 13.99
N TYR A 81 -11.59 12.13 13.24
CA TYR A 81 -11.58 10.98 12.33
C TYR A 81 -10.55 9.92 12.74
N SER A 82 -10.46 9.70 14.05
CA SER A 82 -9.62 8.65 14.64
C SER A 82 -10.44 7.38 14.90
N SER A 83 -9.96 6.23 14.41
CA SER A 83 -10.60 4.92 14.56
C SER A 83 -9.65 3.93 15.23
N ILE A 84 -10.21 3.00 16.00
CA ILE A 84 -9.44 1.89 16.59
C ILE A 84 -9.70 0.65 15.75
N HIS A 85 -8.62 -0.02 15.36
CA HIS A 85 -8.63 -1.29 14.64
C HIS A 85 -7.94 -2.34 15.50
N ILE A 86 -8.46 -3.57 15.51
CA ILE A 86 -7.86 -4.70 16.22
C ILE A 86 -7.60 -5.80 15.20
N GLU A 87 -6.33 -6.08 15.00
CA GLU A 87 -5.87 -7.20 14.19
C GLU A 87 -5.63 -8.42 15.08
N GLU A 88 -5.94 -9.59 14.52
CA GLU A 88 -5.70 -10.89 15.14
C GLU A 88 -4.55 -11.57 14.41
N TYR A 89 -3.49 -11.89 15.14
CA TYR A 89 -2.41 -12.73 14.65
C TYR A 89 -2.43 -14.07 15.37
N GLU A 90 -2.26 -15.14 14.62
CA GLU A 90 -2.37 -16.50 15.13
C GLU A 90 -1.15 -17.30 14.68
N ILE A 91 -0.62 -18.09 15.60
CA ILE A 91 0.40 -19.09 15.32
C ILE A 91 0.09 -20.38 16.07
N GLU A 92 0.41 -21.49 15.42
CA GLU A 92 0.23 -22.83 15.95
C GLU A 92 1.59 -23.51 16.06
N ALA A 93 1.75 -24.27 17.15
CA ALA A 93 2.87 -25.19 17.37
C ALA A 93 2.39 -26.61 17.09
N ARG A 94 3.05 -27.28 16.15
CA ARG A 94 2.64 -28.58 15.63
C ARG A 94 3.66 -29.67 15.89
N ASP A 95 3.20 -30.91 15.96
CA ASP A 95 4.06 -32.08 15.93
C ASP A 95 4.57 -32.29 14.50
N THR A 96 5.90 -32.27 14.33
CA THR A 96 6.55 -32.62 13.07
C THR A 96 7.21 -33.99 13.17
N LYS A 97 7.58 -34.58 12.03
CA LYS A 97 8.31 -35.87 12.01
C LYS A 97 9.68 -35.79 12.69
N LEU A 98 10.28 -34.60 12.74
CA LEU A 98 11.62 -34.36 13.29
C LEU A 98 11.58 -33.98 14.78
N GLY A 99 10.37 -33.78 15.33
CA GLY A 99 10.14 -33.35 16.71
C GLY A 99 8.99 -32.33 16.80
N PRO A 100 8.51 -32.05 18.00
CA PRO A 100 7.49 -31.01 18.21
C PRO A 100 8.07 -29.62 17.93
N GLU A 101 7.26 -28.73 17.36
CA GLU A 101 7.54 -27.30 17.40
C GLU A 101 7.28 -26.77 18.81
N GLU A 102 8.17 -25.93 19.31
CA GLU A 102 8.09 -25.38 20.66
C GLU A 102 7.93 -23.86 20.63
N ILE A 103 7.05 -23.36 21.51
CA ILE A 103 6.92 -21.92 21.76
C ILE A 103 7.82 -21.58 22.92
N THR A 104 8.84 -20.76 22.67
CA THR A 104 9.89 -20.45 23.65
C THR A 104 10.48 -19.07 23.40
N ARG A 105 10.98 -18.44 24.47
CA ARG A 105 11.77 -17.21 24.40
C ARG A 105 13.16 -17.44 23.80
N ASP A 106 13.62 -18.69 23.80
CA ASP A 106 14.99 -19.08 23.48
C ASP A 106 15.20 -19.28 21.97
N ILE A 107 15.18 -18.17 21.22
CA ILE A 107 15.20 -18.16 19.74
C ILE A 107 16.64 -18.04 19.23
N PRO A 108 17.11 -18.90 18.30
CA PRO A 108 18.46 -18.83 17.77
C PRO A 108 18.69 -17.57 16.95
N ASN A 109 19.90 -16.99 17.04
CA ASN A 109 20.35 -15.83 16.25
C ASN A 109 19.53 -14.54 16.45
N VAL A 110 18.83 -14.40 17.59
CA VAL A 110 18.05 -13.21 17.93
C VAL A 110 18.69 -12.49 19.13
N GLY A 111 18.95 -11.19 18.99
CA GLY A 111 19.50 -10.36 20.07
C GLY A 111 18.49 -10.04 21.18
N GLU A 112 18.98 -9.71 22.39
CA GLU A 112 18.12 -9.43 23.56
C GLU A 112 17.13 -8.28 23.35
N ASP A 113 17.48 -7.29 22.52
CA ASP A 113 16.62 -6.15 22.20
C ASP A 113 15.27 -6.55 21.57
N MET A 114 15.27 -7.63 20.77
CA MET A 114 14.07 -8.16 20.14
C MET A 114 13.24 -9.03 21.10
N LEU A 115 13.88 -9.58 22.14
CA LEU A 115 13.27 -10.43 23.15
C LEU A 115 12.72 -9.64 24.35
N LYS A 116 12.98 -8.34 24.44
CA LYS A 116 12.62 -7.47 25.58
C LYS A 116 11.13 -7.47 25.94
N ASN A 117 10.27 -7.68 24.94
CA ASN A 117 8.82 -7.63 25.10
C ASN A 117 8.20 -9.03 25.28
N LEU A 118 8.99 -10.10 25.16
CA LEU A 118 8.55 -11.46 25.37
C LEU A 118 8.65 -11.84 26.85
N ASP A 119 7.66 -12.59 27.32
CA ASP A 119 7.67 -13.24 28.61
C ASP A 119 8.58 -14.50 28.62
N GLU A 120 8.65 -15.17 29.77
CA GLU A 120 9.45 -16.39 29.93
C GLU A 120 9.00 -17.53 28.99
N GLY A 121 7.71 -17.54 28.59
CA GLY A 121 7.15 -18.49 27.64
C GLY A 121 7.39 -18.14 26.17
N GLY A 122 8.03 -17.00 25.87
CA GLY A 122 8.27 -16.53 24.51
C GLY A 122 7.07 -15.85 23.87
N ILE A 123 6.08 -15.40 24.65
CA ILE A 123 4.89 -14.70 24.15
C ILE A 123 4.98 -13.22 24.52
N VAL A 124 4.56 -12.34 23.63
CA VAL A 124 4.56 -10.90 23.89
C VAL A 124 3.64 -10.53 25.06
N ARG A 125 4.12 -9.66 25.96
CA ARG A 125 3.33 -9.17 27.10
C ARG A 125 2.18 -8.25 26.67
N VAL A 126 1.04 -8.34 27.37
CA VAL A 126 -0.09 -7.41 27.20
C VAL A 126 0.35 -6.00 27.58
N GLY A 127 0.01 -5.03 26.75
CA GLY A 127 0.38 -3.63 26.92
C GLY A 127 1.71 -3.22 26.29
N ALA A 128 2.48 -4.16 25.71
CA ALA A 128 3.66 -3.82 24.92
C ALA A 128 3.26 -3.07 23.65
N GLU A 129 4.08 -2.09 23.26
CA GLU A 129 4.03 -1.49 21.92
C GLU A 129 4.93 -2.29 20.99
N VAL A 130 4.39 -2.62 19.82
CA VAL A 130 5.05 -3.45 18.81
C VAL A 130 5.01 -2.76 17.45
N GLY A 131 6.12 -2.83 16.74
CA GLY A 131 6.29 -2.37 15.36
C GLY A 131 6.60 -3.50 14.39
N ALA A 132 6.65 -3.18 13.10
CA ALA A 132 6.98 -4.15 12.06
C ALA A 132 8.33 -4.85 12.34
N GLY A 133 8.34 -6.18 12.28
CA GLY A 133 9.52 -7.01 12.55
C GLY A 133 9.68 -7.47 14.01
N ASP A 134 8.96 -6.86 14.96
CA ASP A 134 8.97 -7.32 16.35
C ASP A 134 8.39 -8.73 16.47
N ILE A 135 8.93 -9.51 17.41
CA ILE A 135 8.48 -10.88 17.67
C ILE A 135 7.25 -10.83 18.56
N LEU A 136 6.15 -11.43 18.09
CA LEU A 136 4.90 -11.59 18.82
C LEU A 136 4.88 -12.91 19.61
N VAL A 137 5.34 -13.98 18.97
CA VAL A 137 5.48 -15.32 19.58
C VAL A 137 6.76 -15.95 19.07
N GLY A 138 7.66 -16.28 19.99
CA GLY A 138 8.85 -17.08 19.71
C GLY A 138 8.45 -18.52 19.39
N LYS A 139 8.77 -19.00 18.19
CA LYS A 139 8.54 -20.38 17.79
C LYS A 139 9.82 -20.95 17.18
N VAL A 140 10.17 -22.15 17.62
CA VAL A 140 11.30 -22.90 17.10
C VAL A 140 10.84 -24.22 16.49
N THR A 141 11.33 -24.51 15.29
CA THR A 141 11.04 -25.77 14.57
C THR A 141 12.32 -26.59 14.47
N PRO A 142 12.33 -27.89 14.84
CA PRO A 142 13.51 -28.73 14.70
C PRO A 142 13.92 -28.88 13.23
N LYS A 143 15.23 -28.82 12.97
CA LYS A 143 15.85 -28.98 11.64
C LYS A 143 16.44 -30.37 11.48
N GLY A 144 16.28 -30.97 10.31
CA GLY A 144 16.97 -32.22 9.96
C GLY A 144 18.44 -31.97 9.62
N GLU A 145 19.29 -32.97 9.86
CA GLU A 145 20.73 -32.90 9.52
C GLU A 145 20.97 -32.93 8.00
N SER A 146 20.02 -33.48 7.24
CA SER A 146 20.02 -33.50 5.77
C SER A 146 19.73 -32.14 5.13
N ASP A 147 19.09 -31.22 5.84
CA ASP A 147 18.59 -29.96 5.28
C ASP A 147 19.65 -28.84 5.27
N GLN A 148 20.83 -29.08 5.85
CA GLN A 148 21.90 -28.08 5.90
C GLN A 148 22.67 -28.02 4.58
N THR A 149 22.78 -26.82 4.02
CA THR A 149 23.59 -26.62 2.80
C THR A 149 25.08 -26.82 3.10
N PRO A 150 25.90 -27.20 2.10
CA PRO A 150 27.35 -27.32 2.29
C PRO A 150 28.00 -26.06 2.88
N GLU A 151 27.51 -24.88 2.50
CA GLU A 151 27.97 -23.58 3.00
C GLU A 151 27.62 -23.38 4.47
N GLU A 152 26.39 -23.73 4.89
CA GLU A 152 25.98 -23.68 6.29
C GLU A 152 26.79 -24.67 7.14
N LYS A 153 27.07 -25.87 6.62
CA LYS A 153 27.92 -26.87 7.29
C LYS A 153 29.34 -26.35 7.49
N LEU A 154 29.90 -25.67 6.49
CA LEU A 154 31.22 -25.06 6.58
C LEU A 154 31.24 -23.91 7.60
N LEU A 155 30.26 -23.00 7.56
CA LEU A 155 30.13 -21.91 8.53
C LEU A 155 30.06 -22.45 9.96
N ARG A 156 29.28 -23.51 10.19
CA ARG A 156 29.19 -24.19 11.48
C ARG A 156 30.55 -24.75 11.93
N ALA A 157 31.31 -25.35 11.03
CA ALA A 157 32.64 -25.88 11.33
C ALA A 157 33.65 -24.78 11.68
N ILE A 158 33.53 -23.60 11.08
CA ILE A 158 34.43 -22.45 11.30
C ILE A 158 34.11 -21.74 12.61
N PHE A 159 32.84 -21.40 12.86
CA PHE A 159 32.45 -20.58 14.01
C PHE A 159 32.35 -21.39 15.31
N GLY A 160 32.39 -22.73 15.24
CA GLY A 160 32.38 -23.60 16.43
C GLY A 160 31.12 -23.48 17.28
N GLU A 161 30.14 -22.70 16.85
CA GLU A 161 28.83 -22.66 17.45
C GLU A 161 28.22 -24.04 17.28
N LYS A 162 27.91 -24.69 18.42
CA LYS A 162 26.90 -25.73 18.47
C LYS A 162 25.57 -25.05 18.16
N ALA A 163 25.37 -24.64 16.90
CA ALA A 163 24.14 -24.05 16.43
C ALA A 163 23.03 -25.01 16.83
N ARG A 164 22.09 -24.50 17.62
CA ARG A 164 20.95 -25.30 18.08
C ARG A 164 20.28 -25.91 16.85
N GLU A 165 19.84 -27.15 16.97
CA GLU A 165 19.21 -27.93 15.89
C GLU A 165 17.81 -27.43 15.51
N VAL A 166 17.53 -26.14 15.75
CA VAL A 166 16.21 -25.53 15.60
C VAL A 166 16.31 -24.29 14.72
N ARG A 167 15.22 -23.99 14.02
CA ARG A 167 15.03 -22.81 13.16
C ARG A 167 14.09 -21.83 13.84
N ASP A 168 14.36 -20.54 13.71
CA ASP A 168 13.37 -19.49 14.00
C ASP A 168 12.21 -19.56 12.98
N THR A 169 11.01 -19.88 13.49
CA THR A 169 9.73 -19.84 12.76
C THR A 169 8.72 -18.98 13.51
N SER A 170 9.22 -18.00 14.28
CA SER A 170 8.45 -17.12 15.14
C SER A 170 7.45 -16.26 14.37
N LEU A 171 6.35 -15.93 15.05
CA LEU A 171 5.37 -14.97 14.55
C LEU A 171 5.92 -13.55 14.73
N LYS A 172 6.07 -12.83 13.63
CA LYS A 172 6.54 -11.43 13.62
C LYS A 172 5.42 -10.50 13.17
N VAL A 173 5.45 -9.25 13.63
CA VAL A 173 4.52 -8.23 13.15
C VAL A 173 4.77 -7.98 11.66
N PRO A 174 3.75 -8.11 10.79
CA PRO A 174 3.91 -7.85 9.36
C PRO A 174 4.35 -6.42 9.05
N HIS A 175 4.92 -6.23 7.86
CA HIS A 175 5.31 -4.90 7.39
C HIS A 175 4.10 -3.95 7.34
N GLY A 176 4.30 -2.73 7.84
CA GLY A 176 3.27 -1.69 7.89
C GLY A 176 2.28 -1.82 9.06
N ALA A 177 2.31 -2.91 9.82
CA ALA A 177 1.51 -3.03 11.03
C ALA A 177 2.26 -2.48 12.25
N ARG A 178 1.52 -1.83 13.14
CA ARG A 178 2.00 -1.36 14.44
C ARG A 178 0.84 -1.25 15.41
N GLY A 179 1.10 -1.37 16.70
CA GLY A 179 0.07 -1.15 17.69
C GLY A 179 0.47 -1.59 19.08
N LYS A 180 -0.54 -1.69 19.94
CA LYS A 180 -0.40 -2.11 21.33
C LYS A 180 -1.06 -3.47 21.51
N ILE A 181 -0.39 -4.38 22.20
CA ILE A 181 -0.97 -5.68 22.55
C ILE A 181 -2.10 -5.45 23.56
N VAL A 182 -3.32 -5.85 23.19
CA VAL A 182 -4.50 -5.69 24.07
C VAL A 182 -4.93 -6.98 24.72
N ALA A 183 -4.72 -8.12 24.06
CA ALA A 183 -5.04 -9.42 24.61
C ALA A 183 -4.17 -10.49 23.96
N VAL A 184 -3.85 -11.50 24.77
CA VAL A 184 -3.21 -12.74 24.35
C VAL A 184 -4.12 -13.88 24.80
N LYS A 185 -4.41 -14.81 23.90
CA LYS A 185 -5.20 -16.00 24.21
C LYS A 185 -4.38 -17.22 23.83
N GLU A 186 -4.04 -18.00 24.83
CA GLU A 186 -3.37 -19.29 24.69
C GLU A 186 -4.41 -20.41 24.77
N MET A 187 -4.25 -21.42 23.93
CA MET A 187 -5.02 -22.66 23.96
C MET A 187 -4.03 -23.82 23.83
N ALA A 188 -3.83 -24.56 24.92
CA ALA A 188 -3.04 -25.78 24.93
C ALA A 188 -3.95 -27.00 24.74
N ARG A 189 -3.41 -28.04 24.11
CA ARG A 189 -4.14 -29.29 23.87
C ARG A 189 -4.55 -30.00 25.16
N GLU A 190 -3.74 -29.86 26.21
CA GLU A 190 -3.98 -30.43 27.53
C GLU A 190 -5.28 -29.88 28.17
N ASP A 191 -5.55 -28.59 27.97
CA ASP A 191 -6.72 -27.91 28.55
C ASP A 191 -7.99 -28.08 27.72
N SER A 192 -7.87 -28.29 26.41
CA SER A 192 -9.00 -28.32 25.47
C SER A 192 -8.71 -29.20 24.26
N PRO A 193 -8.71 -30.54 24.43
CA PRO A 193 -8.33 -31.48 23.37
C PRO A 193 -9.26 -31.44 22.15
N ASP A 194 -10.54 -31.09 22.33
CA ASP A 194 -11.54 -31.02 21.25
C ASP A 194 -11.51 -29.70 20.46
N ALA A 195 -10.77 -28.69 20.93
CA ALA A 195 -10.74 -27.36 20.33
C ALA A 195 -9.61 -27.18 19.29
N LEU A 196 -8.67 -28.12 19.22
CA LEU A 196 -7.47 -28.02 18.39
C LEU A 196 -7.48 -29.04 17.25
N SER A 197 -6.90 -28.66 16.10
CA SER A 197 -6.72 -29.58 14.98
C SER A 197 -5.76 -30.72 15.34
N PRO A 198 -5.91 -31.92 14.74
CA PRO A 198 -4.99 -33.03 14.97
C PRO A 198 -3.53 -32.64 14.70
N GLY A 199 -2.64 -32.92 15.64
CA GLY A 199 -1.21 -32.60 15.54
C GLY A 199 -0.84 -31.17 15.94
N VAL A 200 -1.79 -30.36 16.42
CA VAL A 200 -1.53 -29.05 17.02
C VAL A 200 -1.47 -29.19 18.54
N ASN A 201 -0.36 -28.78 19.15
CA ASN A 201 -0.15 -28.86 20.60
C ASN A 201 -0.59 -27.59 21.31
N LYS A 202 -0.32 -26.43 20.70
CA LYS A 202 -0.60 -25.12 21.29
C LYS A 202 -0.93 -24.11 20.20
N VAL A 203 -1.93 -23.28 20.46
CA VAL A 203 -2.33 -22.16 19.61
C VAL A 203 -2.26 -20.89 20.42
N VAL A 204 -1.58 -19.88 19.89
CA VAL A 204 -1.46 -18.56 20.51
C VAL A 204 -2.06 -17.53 19.57
N LYS A 205 -3.08 -16.84 20.06
CA LYS A 205 -3.74 -15.72 19.36
C LYS A 205 -3.38 -14.42 20.06
N ILE A 206 -2.94 -13.44 19.28
CA ILE A 206 -2.53 -12.12 19.76
C ILE A 206 -3.39 -11.06 19.11
N TYR A 207 -3.98 -10.21 19.93
CA TYR A 207 -4.78 -9.09 19.51
C TYR A 207 -3.95 -7.81 19.62
N VAL A 208 -3.71 -7.17 18.48
CA VAL A 208 -2.96 -5.91 18.38
C VAL A 208 -3.94 -4.80 18.04
N ALA A 209 -4.09 -3.84 18.95
CA ALA A 209 -4.92 -2.66 18.70
C ALA A 209 -4.07 -1.52 18.14
N GLN A 210 -4.56 -0.91 17.07
CA GLN A 210 -3.98 0.25 16.42
C GLN A 210 -4.96 1.42 16.48
N LEU A 211 -4.50 2.56 17.00
CA LEU A 211 -5.21 3.82 16.83
C LEU A 211 -4.80 4.43 15.49
N ARG A 212 -5.77 4.57 14.59
CA ARG A 212 -5.59 5.11 13.23
C ARG A 212 -6.21 6.49 13.13
N LYS A 213 -5.37 7.52 13.21
CA LYS A 213 -5.77 8.89 12.88
C LYS A 213 -6.04 9.00 11.38
N ILE A 214 -6.70 10.08 10.95
CA ILE A 214 -6.87 10.37 9.52
C ILE A 214 -5.53 10.80 8.93
N THR A 215 -5.17 10.22 7.79
CA THR A 215 -3.90 10.52 7.09
C THR A 215 -4.14 10.80 5.62
N VAL A 216 -3.16 11.41 4.95
CA VAL A 216 -3.15 11.57 3.49
C VAL A 216 -3.24 10.19 2.84
N GLY A 217 -4.12 10.04 1.86
CA GLY A 217 -4.43 8.76 1.21
C GLY A 217 -5.66 8.03 1.77
N ASP A 218 -6.16 8.43 2.94
CA ASP A 218 -7.41 7.87 3.47
C ASP A 218 -8.62 8.35 2.66
N LYS A 219 -9.61 7.46 2.50
CA LYS A 219 -10.83 7.78 1.76
C LYS A 219 -11.94 8.29 2.67
N MET A 220 -12.55 9.41 2.29
CA MET A 220 -13.71 9.98 2.95
C MET A 220 -14.91 10.05 1.99
N ALA A 221 -16.11 10.15 2.56
CA ALA A 221 -17.32 10.35 1.78
C ALA A 221 -18.40 11.08 2.56
N GLY A 222 -19.17 11.92 1.87
CA GLY A 222 -20.47 12.39 2.36
C GLY A 222 -21.58 11.39 2.02
N ARG A 223 -22.80 11.73 2.45
CA ARG A 223 -23.99 10.88 2.24
C ARG A 223 -24.48 10.87 0.79
N HIS A 224 -24.11 11.88 0.01
CA HIS A 224 -24.57 12.10 -1.37
C HIS A 224 -23.61 11.54 -2.43
N GLY A 225 -22.75 10.59 -2.05
CA GLY A 225 -21.84 9.92 -2.98
C GLY A 225 -20.62 10.74 -3.40
N ASN A 226 -20.41 11.92 -2.80
CA ASN A 226 -19.17 12.70 -2.90
C ASN A 226 -18.04 11.96 -2.16
N LYS A 227 -17.35 11.08 -2.88
CA LYS A 227 -16.25 10.25 -2.37
C LYS A 227 -14.94 10.84 -2.82
N GLY A 228 -13.99 10.91 -1.93
CA GLY A 228 -12.68 11.48 -2.23
C GLY A 228 -11.59 10.94 -1.34
N VAL A 229 -10.34 11.17 -1.76
CA VAL A 229 -9.14 10.80 -0.99
C VAL A 229 -8.56 12.07 -0.40
N VAL A 230 -8.15 12.02 0.87
CA VAL A 230 -7.43 13.13 1.49
C VAL A 230 -6.09 13.31 0.78
N SER A 231 -5.91 14.41 0.06
CA SER A 231 -4.71 14.68 -0.74
C SER A 231 -3.67 15.46 0.06
N ARG A 232 -4.12 16.38 0.91
CA ARG A 232 -3.27 17.21 1.75
C ARG A 232 -4.00 17.60 3.03
N ILE A 233 -3.24 17.59 4.11
CA ILE A 233 -3.65 18.13 5.40
C ILE A 233 -2.90 19.46 5.58
N LEU A 234 -3.64 20.56 5.68
CA LEU A 234 -3.05 21.90 5.87
C LEU A 234 -3.06 22.31 7.33
N PRO A 235 -2.04 23.05 7.79
CA PRO A 235 -2.10 23.74 9.07
C PRO A 235 -3.34 24.64 9.16
N VAL A 236 -3.82 24.86 10.39
CA VAL A 236 -5.07 25.59 10.62
C VAL A 236 -4.96 27.05 10.18
N GLU A 237 -3.78 27.65 10.38
CA GLU A 237 -3.40 28.99 9.96
C GLU A 237 -3.43 29.21 8.44
N ASP A 238 -3.24 28.14 7.66
CA ASP A 238 -3.23 28.19 6.19
C ASP A 238 -4.63 28.00 5.60
N MET A 239 -5.59 27.51 6.40
CA MET A 239 -6.93 27.21 5.90
C MET A 239 -7.70 28.50 5.59
N PRO A 240 -8.57 28.48 4.57
CA PRO A 240 -9.54 29.56 4.40
C PRO A 240 -10.38 29.71 5.66
N TYR A 241 -10.65 30.96 6.06
CA TYR A 241 -11.40 31.26 7.28
C TYR A 241 -12.53 32.26 7.03
N LEU A 242 -13.52 32.18 7.91
CA LEU A 242 -14.70 33.04 7.95
C LEU A 242 -14.35 34.44 8.47
N PRO A 243 -15.18 35.48 8.24
CA PRO A 243 -14.95 36.82 8.76
C PRO A 243 -14.81 36.89 10.30
N ASP A 244 -15.38 35.91 11.02
CA ASP A 244 -15.28 35.78 12.48
C ASP A 244 -13.97 35.12 12.96
N GLY A 245 -13.08 34.75 12.02
CA GLY A 245 -11.81 34.08 12.30
C GLY A 245 -11.90 32.55 12.32
N THR A 246 -13.09 31.96 12.17
CA THR A 246 -13.24 30.50 12.21
C THR A 246 -12.71 29.86 10.93
N PRO A 247 -11.69 28.98 11.01
CA PRO A 247 -11.16 28.28 9.84
C PRO A 247 -12.10 27.16 9.39
N VAL A 248 -12.15 26.91 8.08
CA VAL A 248 -12.91 25.77 7.55
C VAL A 248 -12.17 24.45 7.81
N ASP A 249 -12.92 23.37 7.96
CA ASP A 249 -12.36 22.06 8.26
C ASP A 249 -11.98 21.29 6.99
N VAL A 250 -12.78 21.42 5.94
CA VAL A 250 -12.58 20.72 4.66
C VAL A 250 -12.87 21.64 3.49
N VAL A 251 -12.05 21.55 2.45
CA VAL A 251 -12.31 22.23 1.18
C VAL A 251 -12.60 21.20 0.09
N LEU A 252 -13.81 21.26 -0.46
CA LEU A 252 -14.26 20.41 -1.55
C LEU A 252 -14.23 21.16 -2.87
N ASN A 253 -13.94 20.43 -3.96
CA ASN A 253 -13.96 21.01 -5.29
C ASN A 253 -15.39 21.15 -5.82
N PRO A 254 -15.83 22.35 -6.21
CA PRO A 254 -17.17 22.54 -6.75
C PRO A 254 -17.39 21.82 -8.09
N LEU A 255 -16.33 21.53 -8.86
CA LEU A 255 -16.44 20.89 -10.18
C LEU A 255 -17.02 19.47 -10.11
N GLY A 256 -16.90 18.79 -8.97
CA GLY A 256 -17.41 17.43 -8.77
C GLY A 256 -18.92 17.35 -8.54
N VAL A 257 -19.63 18.48 -8.39
CA VAL A 257 -21.07 18.53 -8.09
C VAL A 257 -21.94 18.50 -9.37
N PRO A 258 -21.73 19.39 -10.37
CA PRO A 258 -22.62 19.47 -11.53
C PRO A 258 -22.62 18.19 -12.36
N SER A 259 -21.46 17.58 -12.59
CA SER A 259 -21.31 16.35 -13.38
C SER A 259 -21.96 15.14 -12.73
N ARG A 260 -22.16 15.15 -11.41
CA ARG A 260 -22.73 14.03 -10.63
C ARG A 260 -24.18 14.20 -10.25
N MET A 261 -24.77 15.38 -10.52
CA MET A 261 -26.17 15.70 -10.24
C MET A 261 -26.57 15.45 -8.76
N ASN A 262 -25.65 15.64 -7.82
CA ASN A 262 -25.85 15.36 -6.40
C ASN A 262 -25.96 16.66 -5.57
N LEU A 263 -26.87 17.55 -5.98
CA LEU A 263 -27.10 18.87 -5.37
C LEU A 263 -27.50 18.80 -3.88
N GLY A 264 -28.04 17.65 -3.44
CA GLY A 264 -28.40 17.42 -2.04
C GLY A 264 -27.26 17.71 -1.05
N GLN A 265 -25.99 17.52 -1.43
CA GLN A 265 -24.86 17.86 -0.57
C GLN A 265 -24.74 19.37 -0.30
N VAL A 266 -25.11 20.20 -1.28
CA VAL A 266 -25.08 21.66 -1.15
C VAL A 266 -26.22 22.11 -0.24
N LEU A 267 -27.41 21.56 -0.43
CA LEU A 267 -28.57 21.81 0.42
C LEU A 267 -28.32 21.36 1.87
N GLU A 268 -27.69 20.19 2.06
CA GLU A 268 -27.24 19.71 3.38
C GLU A 268 -26.29 20.70 4.03
N THR A 269 -25.32 21.22 3.27
CA THR A 269 -24.31 22.15 3.77
C THR A 269 -24.95 23.45 4.29
N ILE A 270 -25.87 24.03 3.51
CA ILE A 270 -26.57 25.27 3.85
C ILE A 270 -27.49 25.04 5.07
N MET A 271 -28.30 23.99 5.05
CA MET A 271 -29.20 23.67 6.17
C MET A 271 -28.42 23.33 7.45
N GLY A 272 -27.29 22.64 7.32
CA GLY A 272 -26.40 22.32 8.43
C GLY A 272 -25.83 23.57 9.09
N PHE A 273 -25.51 24.60 8.31
CA PHE A 273 -25.10 25.89 8.84
C PHE A 273 -26.20 26.56 9.68
N VAL A 274 -27.45 26.56 9.20
CA VAL A 274 -28.61 27.06 9.98
C VAL A 274 -28.77 26.26 11.26
N ALA A 275 -28.72 24.93 11.15
CA ALA A 275 -28.96 24.04 12.28
C ALA A 275 -27.93 24.28 13.40
N VAL A 276 -26.64 24.36 13.08
CA VAL A 276 -25.58 24.56 14.08
C VAL A 276 -25.74 25.91 14.80
N HIS A 277 -26.01 27.00 14.09
CA HIS A 277 -26.11 28.33 14.69
C HIS A 277 -27.37 28.56 15.53
N ASN A 278 -28.41 27.77 15.29
CA ASN A 278 -29.63 27.78 16.09
C ASN A 278 -29.66 26.67 17.15
N GLY A 279 -28.63 25.82 17.22
CA GLY A 279 -28.58 24.67 18.14
C GLY A 279 -29.63 23.61 17.81
N TRP A 280 -30.05 23.52 16.55
CA TRP A 280 -31.07 22.59 16.10
C TRP A 280 -30.50 21.23 15.73
N LYS A 281 -31.30 20.21 16.00
CA LYS A 281 -31.15 18.88 15.42
C LYS A 281 -32.31 18.66 14.46
N VAL A 282 -32.00 18.53 13.18
CA VAL A 282 -32.99 18.57 12.10
C VAL A 282 -33.15 17.18 11.51
N ALA A 283 -34.40 16.75 11.32
CA ALA A 283 -34.74 15.57 10.56
C ALA A 283 -35.40 16.00 9.24
N THR A 284 -34.86 15.51 8.13
CA THR A 284 -35.40 15.76 6.79
C THR A 284 -35.76 14.40 6.18
N PRO A 285 -37.03 13.97 6.28
CA PRO A 285 -37.48 12.70 5.70
C PRO A 285 -37.21 12.64 4.20
N VAL A 286 -36.99 11.43 3.69
CA VAL A 286 -36.82 11.22 2.25
C VAL A 286 -38.13 11.56 1.54
N PHE A 287 -38.07 12.36 0.47
CA PHE A 287 -39.20 12.83 -0.35
C PHE A 287 -40.20 13.80 0.30
N GLU A 288 -40.29 13.86 1.63
CA GLU A 288 -41.17 14.78 2.39
C GLU A 288 -40.39 15.77 3.27
N GLY A 289 -39.15 16.06 2.88
CA GLY A 289 -38.24 16.92 3.62
C GLY A 289 -38.47 18.42 3.44
N ALA A 290 -37.60 19.21 4.09
CA ALA A 290 -37.49 20.65 3.93
C ALA A 290 -37.35 21.02 2.44
N LYS A 291 -38.15 21.98 2.00
CA LYS A 291 -38.12 22.48 0.62
C LYS A 291 -37.05 23.55 0.47
N GLU A 292 -36.58 23.71 -0.76
CA GLU A 292 -35.52 24.67 -1.11
C GLU A 292 -35.81 26.10 -0.61
N HIS A 293 -37.02 26.61 -0.86
CA HIS A 293 -37.42 27.96 -0.43
C HIS A 293 -37.44 28.12 1.10
N GLU A 294 -37.83 27.08 1.84
CA GLU A 294 -37.85 27.10 3.31
C GLU A 294 -36.41 27.18 3.86
N ILE A 295 -35.47 26.43 3.25
CA ILE A 295 -34.06 26.45 3.64
C ILE A 295 -33.46 27.84 3.39
N PHE A 296 -33.70 28.43 2.22
CA PHE A 296 -33.18 29.75 1.90
C PHE A 296 -33.82 30.86 2.74
N GLU A 297 -35.09 30.76 3.08
CA GLU A 297 -35.75 31.72 3.99
C GLU A 297 -35.13 31.66 5.40
N LEU A 298 -34.94 30.45 5.94
CA LEU A 298 -34.27 30.24 7.23
C LEU A 298 -32.83 30.77 7.21
N PHE A 299 -32.12 30.57 6.10
CA PHE A 299 -30.77 31.06 5.92
C PHE A 299 -30.71 32.59 5.82
N GLY A 300 -31.65 33.21 5.10
CA GLY A 300 -31.79 34.67 4.99
C GLY A 300 -32.07 35.34 6.33
N ASN A 301 -32.89 34.71 7.18
CA ASN A 301 -33.13 35.18 8.55
C ASN A 301 -31.84 35.13 9.38
N LEU A 302 -31.07 34.03 9.29
CA LEU A 302 -29.78 33.91 9.98
C LEU A 302 -28.75 34.96 9.52
N SER A 303 -28.68 35.22 8.21
CA SER A 303 -27.82 36.26 7.64
C SER A 303 -28.12 37.64 8.24
N ARG A 304 -29.39 38.02 8.32
CA ARG A 304 -29.82 39.33 8.87
C ARG A 304 -29.51 39.47 10.37
N GLU A 305 -29.59 38.39 11.13
CA GLU A 305 -29.42 38.44 12.59
C GLU A 305 -27.97 38.34 13.04
N LYS A 306 -27.19 37.40 12.46
CA LYS A 306 -25.88 37.01 13.01
C LYS A 306 -24.71 37.21 12.04
N TYR A 307 -24.94 37.13 10.73
CA TYR A 307 -23.87 37.10 9.74
C TYR A 307 -24.22 37.97 8.52
N PRO A 308 -24.08 39.31 8.63
CA PRO A 308 -24.52 40.24 7.57
C PRO A 308 -23.75 40.07 6.24
N ASP A 309 -22.58 39.42 6.27
CA ASP A 309 -21.77 39.15 5.08
C ASP A 309 -22.30 37.99 4.22
N LEU A 310 -23.21 37.17 4.77
CA LEU A 310 -23.85 36.05 4.09
C LEU A 310 -24.86 36.52 3.06
N THR A 311 -24.78 35.99 1.84
CA THR A 311 -25.83 36.17 0.84
C THR A 311 -27.02 35.26 1.12
N GLU A 312 -28.18 35.64 0.61
CA GLU A 312 -29.39 34.81 0.66
C GLU A 312 -29.17 33.44 -0.01
N ASP A 313 -28.28 33.36 -1.01
CA ASP A 313 -27.90 32.12 -1.73
C ASP A 313 -26.93 31.19 -0.97
N GLY A 314 -26.60 31.45 0.30
CA GLY A 314 -25.71 30.56 1.06
C GLY A 314 -24.21 30.78 0.84
N MET A 315 -23.79 31.97 0.42
CA MET A 315 -22.38 32.28 0.16
C MET A 315 -21.82 33.35 1.10
N ILE A 316 -20.55 33.22 1.50
CA ILE A 316 -19.81 34.22 2.29
C ILE A 316 -18.49 34.58 1.63
N THR A 317 -17.95 35.74 1.98
CA THR A 317 -16.55 36.07 1.69
C THR A 317 -15.65 35.31 2.67
N LEU A 318 -14.81 34.42 2.14
CA LEU A 318 -13.73 33.79 2.90
C LEU A 318 -12.45 34.60 2.75
N TYR A 319 -11.55 34.45 3.72
CA TYR A 319 -10.22 35.03 3.70
C TYR A 319 -9.18 33.92 3.58
N ASP A 320 -8.11 34.20 2.82
CA ASP A 320 -6.98 33.30 2.69
C ASP A 320 -6.14 33.34 3.98
N GLY A 321 -5.98 32.20 4.64
CA GLY A 321 -5.17 32.06 5.86
C GLY A 321 -3.72 32.50 5.70
N ARG A 322 -3.16 32.32 4.50
CA ARG A 322 -1.73 32.60 4.23
C ARG A 322 -1.45 34.08 4.01
N THR A 323 -2.34 34.75 3.29
CA THR A 323 -2.14 36.15 2.87
C THR A 323 -2.97 37.14 3.66
N GLY A 324 -4.03 36.69 4.32
CA GLY A 324 -5.03 37.52 4.99
C GLY A 324 -5.97 38.25 4.03
N ASN A 325 -5.81 38.10 2.72
CA ASN A 325 -6.64 38.79 1.73
C ASN A 325 -7.99 38.09 1.55
N PRO A 326 -9.08 38.84 1.31
CA PRO A 326 -10.37 38.24 0.96
C PRO A 326 -10.31 37.57 -0.43
N PHE A 327 -10.98 36.44 -0.57
CA PHE A 327 -11.18 35.82 -1.87
C PHE A 327 -12.05 36.71 -2.77
N LYS A 328 -11.71 36.76 -4.07
CA LYS A 328 -12.38 37.64 -5.04
C LYS A 328 -13.86 37.35 -5.24
N LYS A 329 -14.28 36.10 -5.03
CA LYS A 329 -15.67 35.65 -5.14
C LYS A 329 -16.11 35.07 -3.81
N LYS A 330 -17.39 35.26 -3.49
CA LYS A 330 -18.03 34.55 -2.38
C LYS A 330 -18.08 33.06 -2.67
N VAL A 331 -17.98 32.27 -1.62
CA VAL A 331 -17.89 30.81 -1.67
C VAL A 331 -19.11 30.23 -0.95
N THR A 332 -19.59 29.05 -1.35
CA THR A 332 -20.62 28.33 -0.58
C THR A 332 -19.96 27.55 0.55
N MET A 333 -20.48 27.69 1.77
CA MET A 333 -19.98 26.99 2.95
C MET A 333 -21.08 26.63 3.92
N GLY A 334 -20.77 25.70 4.81
CA GLY A 334 -21.66 25.28 5.88
C GLY A 334 -21.27 23.95 6.48
N TYR A 335 -22.13 23.35 7.29
CA TYR A 335 -21.83 22.08 7.94
C TYR A 335 -22.34 20.90 7.13
N MET A 336 -21.46 19.96 6.82
CA MET A 336 -21.80 18.71 6.14
C MET A 336 -21.42 17.52 7.01
N TYR A 337 -22.21 16.44 6.93
CA TYR A 337 -21.90 15.17 7.55
C TYR A 337 -20.96 14.33 6.69
N MET A 338 -19.74 14.13 7.16
CA MET A 338 -18.69 13.39 6.44
C MET A 338 -18.22 12.17 7.22
N MET A 339 -17.97 11.07 6.50
CA MET A 339 -17.60 9.77 7.05
C MET A 339 -16.17 9.40 6.62
N LYS A 340 -15.41 8.78 7.52
CA LYS A 340 -14.16 8.09 7.21
C LYS A 340 -14.48 6.67 6.76
N LEU A 341 -14.07 6.30 5.55
CA LEU A 341 -14.29 4.94 5.05
C LEU A 341 -13.21 3.99 5.54
N ILE A 342 -13.51 2.68 5.54
CA ILE A 342 -12.55 1.63 5.89
C ILE A 342 -11.40 1.49 4.88
N HIS A 343 -11.43 2.23 3.77
CA HIS A 343 -10.38 2.25 2.77
C HIS A 343 -9.25 3.19 3.20
N LEU A 344 -8.35 2.65 4.04
CA LEU A 344 -7.22 3.39 4.60
C LEU A 344 -5.94 3.15 3.80
N VAL A 345 -5.05 4.13 3.79
CA VAL A 345 -3.78 4.04 3.05
C VAL A 345 -2.86 2.98 3.66
N ASP A 346 -2.83 2.89 4.99
CA ASP A 346 -2.01 1.92 5.74
C ASP A 346 -2.30 0.48 5.32
N ASP A 347 -3.55 0.17 4.95
CA ASP A 347 -3.95 -1.15 4.50
C ASP A 347 -3.59 -1.40 3.03
N LYS A 348 -3.53 -0.35 2.20
CA LYS A 348 -3.36 -0.46 0.75
C LYS A 348 -1.93 -0.32 0.27
N ILE A 349 -1.07 0.38 1.01
CA ILE A 349 0.33 0.51 0.64
C ILE A 349 1.00 -0.87 0.70
N HIS A 350 1.69 -1.22 -0.38
CA HIS A 350 2.43 -2.47 -0.50
C HIS A 350 3.60 -2.26 -1.44
N ALA A 351 4.77 -2.75 -1.03
CA ALA A 351 5.98 -2.72 -1.83
C ALA A 351 6.72 -4.04 -1.63
N ARG A 352 7.34 -4.52 -2.70
CA ARG A 352 8.12 -5.76 -2.71
C ARG A 352 9.41 -5.52 -3.46
N SER A 353 10.52 -5.93 -2.85
CA SER A 353 11.80 -6.11 -3.54
C SER A 353 11.94 -7.57 -3.98
N ILE A 354 12.12 -8.47 -3.02
CA ILE A 354 12.13 -9.92 -3.16
C ILE A 354 11.06 -10.53 -2.27
N GLY A 355 10.67 -11.78 -2.51
CA GLY A 355 9.64 -12.41 -1.71
C GLY A 355 9.41 -13.86 -2.10
N PRO A 356 8.34 -14.49 -1.60
CA PRO A 356 8.03 -15.86 -1.94
C PRO A 356 7.57 -15.99 -3.39
N TYR A 357 7.75 -17.21 -3.89
CA TYR A 357 7.44 -17.61 -5.26
C TYR A 357 6.53 -18.84 -5.25
N SER A 358 5.74 -18.98 -6.31
CA SER A 358 4.94 -20.17 -6.57
C SER A 358 5.84 -21.38 -6.81
N LEU A 359 5.49 -22.54 -6.27
CA LEU A 359 6.26 -23.77 -6.46
C LEU A 359 6.28 -24.24 -7.92
N ILE A 360 5.16 -24.07 -8.62
CA ILE A 360 4.97 -24.57 -9.98
C ILE A 360 5.51 -23.57 -11.00
N THR A 361 4.93 -22.35 -11.00
CA THR A 361 5.23 -21.35 -12.03
C THR A 361 6.49 -20.54 -11.74
N GLN A 362 7.05 -20.65 -10.53
CA GLN A 362 8.21 -19.86 -10.07
C GLN A 362 8.03 -18.34 -10.12
N GLN A 363 6.79 -17.88 -10.36
CA GLN A 363 6.41 -16.48 -10.34
C GLN A 363 6.22 -15.96 -8.92
N PRO A 364 6.43 -14.65 -8.67
CA PRO A 364 6.05 -13.99 -7.44
C PRO A 364 4.62 -14.34 -7.01
N LEU A 365 4.42 -14.73 -5.75
CA LEU A 365 3.07 -14.91 -5.22
C LEU A 365 2.27 -13.59 -5.29
N GLY A 366 0.94 -13.67 -5.26
CA GLY A 366 0.07 -12.50 -5.29
C GLY A 366 -0.37 -12.05 -3.90
N GLY A 367 -0.66 -10.76 -3.76
CA GLY A 367 -1.34 -10.21 -2.58
C GLY A 367 -0.41 -9.80 -1.42
N LYS A 368 -0.83 -8.75 -0.70
CA LYS A 368 -0.05 -8.13 0.39
C LYS A 368 0.27 -9.09 1.54
N ALA A 369 -0.69 -9.94 1.93
CA ALA A 369 -0.51 -10.89 3.03
C ALA A 369 0.60 -11.92 2.78
N GLN A 370 0.87 -12.24 1.51
CA GLN A 370 1.94 -13.16 1.10
C GLN A 370 3.21 -12.43 0.66
N PHE A 371 3.30 -11.12 0.91
CA PHE A 371 4.38 -10.28 0.40
C PHE A 371 4.54 -10.41 -1.14
N GLY A 372 3.41 -10.42 -1.83
CA GLY A 372 3.29 -10.74 -3.23
C GLY A 372 3.79 -9.65 -4.19
N GLY A 373 4.07 -10.02 -5.44
CA GLY A 373 4.37 -9.09 -6.52
C GLY A 373 3.12 -8.41 -7.07
N GLN A 374 3.32 -7.29 -7.76
CA GLN A 374 2.25 -6.68 -8.55
C GLN A 374 2.08 -7.46 -9.85
N ARG A 375 0.83 -7.72 -10.24
CA ARG A 375 0.55 -8.36 -11.53
C ARG A 375 0.87 -7.38 -12.65
N PHE A 376 1.75 -7.80 -13.56
CA PHE A 376 1.94 -7.17 -14.85
C PHE A 376 1.11 -7.95 -15.87
N GLY A 377 -0.03 -7.39 -16.27
CA GLY A 377 -1.00 -8.05 -17.13
C GLY A 377 -0.73 -7.82 -18.62
N GLU A 378 -1.57 -8.44 -19.43
CA GLU A 378 -1.49 -8.34 -20.90
C GLU A 378 -1.64 -6.90 -21.40
N MET A 379 -2.53 -6.12 -20.80
CA MET A 379 -2.71 -4.71 -21.16
C MET A 379 -1.46 -3.87 -20.85
N GLU A 380 -0.76 -4.16 -19.75
CA GLU A 380 0.49 -3.49 -19.43
C GLU A 380 1.65 -3.93 -20.34
N VAL A 381 1.65 -5.19 -20.80
CA VAL A 381 2.57 -5.68 -21.84
C VAL A 381 2.38 -4.87 -23.13
N TRP A 382 1.15 -4.75 -23.62
CA TRP A 382 0.85 -3.96 -24.82
C TRP A 382 1.27 -2.49 -24.68
N ALA A 383 1.15 -1.93 -23.47
CA ALA A 383 1.63 -0.57 -23.22
C ALA A 383 3.14 -0.46 -23.46
N LEU A 384 3.95 -1.40 -22.93
CA LEU A 384 5.40 -1.39 -23.17
C LEU A 384 5.77 -1.70 -24.62
N GLU A 385 5.03 -2.58 -25.29
CA GLU A 385 5.19 -2.85 -26.73
C GLU A 385 4.93 -1.60 -27.56
N GLY A 386 3.85 -0.86 -27.26
CA GLY A 386 3.52 0.40 -27.93
C GLY A 386 4.59 1.49 -27.76
N TYR A 387 5.32 1.48 -26.64
CA TYR A 387 6.48 2.35 -26.42
C TYR A 387 7.77 1.84 -27.08
N GLY A 388 7.80 0.63 -27.61
CA GLY A 388 9.02 -0.02 -28.09
C GLY A 388 10.03 -0.34 -26.98
N ALA A 389 9.56 -0.48 -25.73
CA ALA A 389 10.39 -0.68 -24.55
C ALA A 389 10.85 -2.14 -24.37
N ALA A 390 11.51 -2.70 -25.39
CA ALA A 390 11.84 -4.13 -25.48
C ALA A 390 12.64 -4.66 -24.27
N ASN A 391 13.67 -3.94 -23.82
CA ASN A 391 14.50 -4.38 -22.69
C ASN A 391 13.74 -4.35 -21.36
N ILE A 392 12.85 -3.36 -21.15
CA ILE A 392 12.04 -3.26 -19.93
C ILE A 392 11.01 -4.39 -19.91
N LEU A 393 10.37 -4.65 -21.04
CA LEU A 393 9.43 -5.74 -21.19
C LEU A 393 10.11 -7.09 -20.94
N GLN A 394 11.28 -7.32 -21.54
CA GLN A 394 12.07 -8.53 -21.30
C GLN A 394 12.41 -8.69 -19.82
N GLU A 395 12.84 -7.62 -19.14
CA GLU A 395 13.16 -7.65 -17.71
C GLU A 395 11.95 -8.01 -16.84
N MET A 396 10.76 -7.46 -17.14
CA MET A 396 9.51 -7.76 -16.43
C MET A 396 9.08 -9.23 -16.60
N LEU A 397 9.26 -9.79 -17.80
CA LEU A 397 8.87 -11.17 -18.12
C LEU A 397 9.90 -12.21 -17.69
N THR A 398 11.09 -11.82 -17.24
CA THR A 398 12.20 -12.75 -16.91
C THR A 398 12.71 -12.52 -15.48
N VAL A 399 13.75 -11.71 -15.30
CA VAL A 399 14.52 -11.55 -14.06
C VAL A 399 13.71 -10.97 -12.90
N LYS A 400 12.63 -10.23 -13.18
CA LYS A 400 11.70 -9.72 -12.16
C LYS A 400 10.58 -10.71 -11.82
N SER A 401 10.47 -11.82 -12.55
CA SER A 401 9.40 -12.81 -12.41
C SER A 401 9.98 -14.22 -12.16
N ASP A 402 10.10 -15.03 -13.21
CA ASP A 402 10.26 -16.48 -13.16
C ASP A 402 11.57 -17.00 -13.78
N ASP A 403 12.49 -16.11 -14.20
CA ASP A 403 13.87 -16.52 -14.48
C ASP A 403 14.61 -16.76 -13.16
N ILE A 404 14.62 -18.02 -12.72
CA ILE A 404 15.16 -18.44 -11.42
C ILE A 404 16.65 -18.09 -11.27
N ARG A 405 17.43 -18.26 -12.34
CA ARG A 405 18.88 -18.04 -12.31
C ARG A 405 19.20 -16.57 -12.55
N GLY A 406 18.55 -15.96 -13.53
CA GLY A 406 18.71 -14.56 -13.86
C GLY A 406 18.33 -13.64 -12.70
N ARG A 407 17.27 -13.95 -11.93
CA ARG A 407 16.90 -13.14 -10.75
C ARG A 407 17.95 -13.17 -9.64
N LEU A 408 18.56 -14.34 -9.37
CA LEU A 408 19.60 -14.49 -8.34
C LEU A 408 20.88 -13.75 -8.75
N LYS A 409 21.35 -13.97 -9.99
CA LYS A 409 22.51 -13.26 -10.56
C LYS A 409 22.27 -11.75 -10.60
N THR A 410 21.06 -11.33 -10.96
CA THR A 410 20.68 -9.90 -10.97
C THR A 410 20.75 -9.30 -9.58
N TYR A 411 20.19 -9.95 -8.56
CA TYR A 411 20.25 -9.47 -7.19
C TYR A 411 21.70 -9.34 -6.69
N GLU A 412 22.52 -10.37 -6.92
CA GLU A 412 23.94 -10.36 -6.57
C GLU A 412 24.69 -9.20 -7.26
N ARG A 413 24.45 -8.98 -8.55
CA ARG A 413 25.10 -7.89 -9.30
C ARG A 413 24.65 -6.52 -8.84
N ILE A 414 23.37 -6.34 -8.49
CA ILE A 414 22.87 -5.09 -7.91
C ILE A 414 23.61 -4.80 -6.59
N VAL A 415 23.76 -5.80 -5.72
CA VAL A 415 24.52 -5.66 -4.46
C VAL A 415 26.00 -5.34 -4.71
N LYS A 416 26.59 -5.92 -5.76
CA LYS A 416 27.98 -5.64 -6.18
C LYS A 416 28.16 -4.34 -6.98
N GLY A 417 27.09 -3.63 -7.33
CA GLY A 417 27.14 -2.46 -8.20
C GLY A 417 27.60 -2.75 -9.64
N GLN A 418 27.37 -3.97 -10.13
CA GLN A 418 27.75 -4.42 -11.47
C GLN A 418 26.56 -4.34 -12.45
N ASN A 419 26.87 -4.29 -13.75
CA ASN A 419 25.85 -4.29 -14.80
C ASN A 419 25.04 -5.59 -14.83
N LEU A 420 23.75 -5.48 -15.15
CA LEU A 420 22.84 -6.62 -15.25
C LEU A 420 23.29 -7.63 -16.32
N THR A 421 23.00 -8.91 -16.08
CA THR A 421 23.20 -9.97 -17.06
C THR A 421 22.09 -9.96 -18.11
N LYS A 422 22.36 -10.56 -19.27
CA LYS A 422 21.28 -10.92 -20.19
C LYS A 422 20.34 -11.91 -19.50
N PRO A 423 19.01 -11.74 -19.61
CA PRO A 423 18.04 -12.69 -19.09
C PRO A 423 18.14 -14.06 -19.76
N GLY A 424 17.83 -15.11 -19.01
CA GLY A 424 17.69 -16.47 -19.51
C GLY A 424 16.27 -16.79 -19.95
N VAL A 425 15.97 -18.08 -20.05
CA VAL A 425 14.64 -18.57 -20.43
C VAL A 425 13.69 -18.55 -19.22
N PRO A 426 12.48 -17.97 -19.32
CA PRO A 426 11.46 -18.02 -18.27
C PRO A 426 11.10 -19.45 -17.87
N GLU A 427 10.92 -19.70 -16.57
CA GLU A 427 10.48 -21.03 -16.12
C GLU A 427 9.05 -21.35 -16.58
N SER A 428 8.17 -20.35 -16.73
CA SER A 428 6.82 -20.56 -17.30
C SER A 428 6.85 -21.17 -18.70
N PHE A 429 7.83 -20.81 -19.54
CA PHE A 429 8.00 -21.39 -20.87
C PHE A 429 8.45 -22.85 -20.78
N ARG A 430 9.31 -23.19 -19.81
CA ARG A 430 9.76 -24.56 -19.56
C ARG A 430 8.61 -25.45 -19.08
N VAL A 431 7.80 -24.93 -18.16
CA VAL A 431 6.58 -25.60 -17.71
C VAL A 431 5.63 -25.85 -18.87
N LEU A 432 5.41 -24.86 -19.74
CA LEU A 432 4.58 -25.00 -20.94
C LEU A 432 5.07 -26.14 -21.86
N VAL A 433 6.39 -26.21 -22.15
CA VAL A 433 6.96 -27.28 -22.97
C VAL A 433 6.70 -28.65 -22.33
N LYS A 434 6.89 -28.79 -21.02
CA LYS A 434 6.63 -30.04 -20.30
C LYS A 434 5.15 -30.41 -20.24
N GLU A 435 4.25 -29.44 -20.14
CA GLU A 435 2.81 -29.66 -20.22
C GLU A 435 2.37 -30.16 -21.60
N LEU A 436 2.93 -29.60 -22.68
CA LEU A 436 2.69 -30.06 -24.05
C LEU A 436 3.23 -31.49 -24.28
N GLN A 437 4.45 -31.77 -23.80
CA GLN A 437 5.03 -33.13 -23.84
C GLN A 437 4.18 -34.13 -23.06
N GLY A 438 3.60 -33.72 -21.93
CA GLY A 438 2.65 -34.53 -21.15
C GLY A 438 1.37 -34.90 -21.91
N LEU A 439 1.00 -34.12 -22.93
CA LEU A 439 -0.12 -34.40 -23.84
C LEU A 439 0.28 -35.26 -25.04
N GLY A 440 1.56 -35.67 -25.13
CA GLY A 440 2.10 -36.40 -26.28
C GLY A 440 2.42 -35.51 -27.47
N LEU A 441 2.52 -34.19 -27.28
CA LEU A 441 3.00 -33.25 -28.29
C LEU A 441 4.50 -33.05 -28.10
N ASP A 442 5.29 -33.46 -29.09
CA ASP A 442 6.73 -33.25 -29.07
C ASP A 442 7.06 -31.81 -29.51
N VAL A 443 7.87 -31.14 -28.70
CA VAL A 443 8.22 -29.72 -28.87
C VAL A 443 9.73 -29.60 -28.75
N GLU A 444 10.37 -29.26 -29.87
CA GLU A 444 11.82 -29.08 -29.97
C GLU A 444 12.16 -27.64 -30.35
N VAL A 445 13.30 -27.13 -29.87
CA VAL A 445 13.79 -25.80 -30.21
C VAL A 445 14.76 -25.89 -31.37
N LYS A 446 14.49 -25.12 -32.43
CA LYS A 446 15.38 -24.99 -33.58
C LYS A 446 16.27 -23.76 -33.40
N TYR A 447 17.56 -23.99 -33.26
CA TYR A 447 18.55 -22.93 -33.16
C TYR A 447 18.94 -22.41 -34.56
N SER A 448 19.56 -21.22 -34.60
CA SER A 448 19.93 -20.55 -35.85
C SER A 448 20.98 -21.30 -36.67
N ASP A 449 21.73 -22.20 -36.04
CA ASP A 449 22.73 -23.08 -36.67
C ASP A 449 22.11 -24.33 -37.31
N GLY A 450 20.77 -24.47 -37.27
CA GLY A 450 20.04 -25.59 -37.83
C GLY A 450 19.96 -26.81 -36.90
N GLN A 451 20.56 -26.74 -35.71
CA GLN A 451 20.39 -27.79 -34.70
C GLN A 451 18.96 -27.76 -34.16
N ILE A 452 18.37 -28.94 -34.07
CA ILE A 452 17.08 -29.17 -33.43
C ILE A 452 17.39 -30.03 -32.20
N GLY A 453 16.91 -29.60 -31.05
CA GLY A 453 17.11 -30.34 -29.82
C GLY A 453 16.16 -29.89 -28.72
N GLU A 454 16.26 -30.58 -27.60
CA GLU A 454 15.55 -30.18 -26.39
C GLU A 454 16.01 -28.79 -25.94
N LEU A 455 15.11 -28.07 -25.27
CA LEU A 455 15.46 -26.83 -24.60
C LEU A 455 16.56 -27.14 -23.58
N GLN A 456 17.78 -26.67 -23.86
CA GLN A 456 18.91 -26.93 -22.96
C GLN A 456 18.57 -26.33 -21.60
N MET A 457 18.60 -27.18 -20.57
CA MET A 457 18.61 -26.70 -19.20
C MET A 457 19.97 -26.03 -19.05
N ASP A 458 20.01 -24.72 -18.76
CA ASP A 458 21.23 -23.90 -18.71
C ASP A 458 22.25 -24.35 -17.63
N GLU A 459 22.36 -25.63 -17.25
CA GLU A 459 23.27 -26.15 -16.23
C GLU A 459 24.74 -25.72 -16.42
N ASP A 460 25.16 -25.31 -17.62
CA ASP A 460 26.58 -25.14 -17.96
C ASP A 460 27.07 -23.73 -18.38
N GLU A 461 26.29 -22.65 -18.31
CA GLU A 461 26.85 -21.29 -18.50
C GLU A 461 27.32 -20.63 -17.18
N ALA A 462 28.22 -21.32 -16.48
CA ALA A 462 29.05 -20.73 -15.43
C ALA A 462 30.42 -20.35 -16.02
N ASP A 463 30.75 -19.06 -15.94
CA ASP A 463 32.07 -18.46 -16.19
C ASP A 463 32.63 -18.50 -17.63
N ALA A 464 32.02 -17.74 -18.54
CA ALA A 464 32.83 -17.04 -19.54
C ALA A 464 33.31 -15.70 -18.95
N PRO A 465 34.63 -15.44 -18.83
CA PRO A 465 35.11 -14.14 -18.34
C PRO A 465 34.62 -13.06 -19.29
N THR A 466 33.87 -12.10 -18.75
CA THR A 466 33.46 -10.92 -19.52
C THR A 466 34.73 -10.18 -19.96
N PRO A 467 34.91 -9.85 -21.26
CA PRO A 467 36.05 -9.06 -21.66
C PRO A 467 35.98 -7.72 -20.91
N ARG A 468 37.06 -7.38 -20.19
CA ARG A 468 37.19 -6.08 -19.52
C ARG A 468 36.96 -5.00 -20.58
N TYR A 469 35.83 -4.31 -20.52
CA TYR A 469 35.64 -3.08 -21.28
C TYR A 469 36.58 -2.04 -20.65
N SER A 470 37.71 -1.78 -21.31
CA SER A 470 38.56 -0.65 -20.95
C SER A 470 37.75 0.63 -21.09
N SER A 471 37.83 1.48 -20.07
CA SER A 471 37.20 2.79 -20.07
C SER A 471 37.77 3.65 -21.22
N PRO A 472 37.02 4.63 -21.77
CA PRO A 472 37.52 5.51 -22.82
C PRO A 472 38.84 6.22 -22.45
N ARG A 473 39.10 6.40 -21.16
CA ARG A 473 40.35 6.96 -20.61
C ARG A 473 41.55 6.02 -20.73
N GLU A 474 41.34 4.72 -20.60
CA GLU A 474 42.40 3.71 -20.76
C GLU A 474 42.76 3.50 -22.23
N ARG A 475 41.78 3.57 -23.15
CA ARG A 475 42.03 3.50 -24.60
C ARG A 475 42.89 4.66 -25.11
N LEU A 476 42.64 5.88 -24.61
CA LEU A 476 43.46 7.06 -24.95
C LEU A 476 44.92 6.92 -24.48
N PHE A 477 45.15 6.25 -23.34
CA PHE A 477 46.50 5.99 -22.84
C PHE A 477 47.23 4.91 -23.66
N GLU A 478 46.50 3.87 -24.12
CA GLU A 478 47.05 2.81 -24.97
C GLU A 478 47.29 3.27 -26.42
N GLU A 479 46.41 4.12 -26.97
CA GLU A 479 46.56 4.70 -28.31
C GLU A 479 47.79 5.63 -28.39
N GLN A 480 48.02 6.47 -27.37
CA GLN A 480 49.21 7.33 -27.30
C GLN A 480 50.54 6.55 -27.19
N GLN A 481 50.50 5.31 -26.71
CA GLN A 481 51.69 4.44 -26.68
C GLN A 481 51.92 3.70 -28.01
N ARG A 482 50.86 3.49 -28.81
CA ARG A 482 50.94 2.78 -30.10
C ARG A 482 51.41 3.67 -31.26
N GLU A 483 51.15 4.98 -31.22
CA GLU A 483 51.59 5.92 -32.27
C GLU A 483 53.11 6.17 -32.33
N LYS A 484 53.92 5.56 -31.45
CA LYS A 484 55.39 5.72 -31.43
C LYS A 484 56.19 4.62 -32.14
N LYS A 485 55.59 3.81 -33.01
CA LYS A 485 56.33 2.81 -33.80
C LYS A 485 56.09 2.99 -35.29
N ASP A 486 57.16 3.34 -36.01
CA ASP A 486 57.20 3.52 -37.47
C ASP A 486 56.84 2.23 -38.25
N PRO A 487 56.31 2.34 -39.49
CA PRO A 487 55.85 1.19 -40.27
C PRO A 487 56.93 0.66 -41.22
N VAL A 488 56.95 -0.66 -41.41
CA VAL A 488 57.56 -1.32 -42.57
C VAL A 488 56.42 -1.89 -43.42
N PHE A 489 56.34 -1.42 -44.67
CA PHE A 489 55.39 -1.88 -45.69
C PHE A 489 55.88 -3.18 -46.34
N ASP A 490 54.96 -4.08 -46.66
CA ASP A 490 55.10 -4.97 -47.82
C ASP A 490 53.78 -5.03 -48.59
N LYS A 491 53.91 -5.01 -49.92
CA LYS A 491 52.84 -4.95 -50.94
C LYS A 491 52.56 -6.36 -51.49
N GLU A 492 51.53 -6.44 -52.34
CA GLU A 492 51.08 -7.58 -53.18
C GLU A 492 49.97 -8.41 -52.49
N GLU A 493 48.74 -8.57 -52.98
CA GLU A 493 48.12 -8.46 -54.31
C GLU A 493 46.65 -8.02 -54.16
N MET A 494 46.14 -7.27 -55.14
CA MET A 494 44.74 -6.85 -55.28
C MET A 494 44.36 -7.08 -56.75
N GLU A 495 43.30 -7.86 -57.02
CA GLU A 495 42.42 -7.87 -58.21
C GLU A 495 41.65 -9.22 -58.26
N VAL A 496 40.38 -9.41 -58.64
CA VAL A 496 39.25 -8.68 -59.26
C VAL A 496 37.98 -9.53 -58.92
N LEU A 497 36.74 -9.08 -58.67
CA LEU A 497 35.69 -8.61 -59.60
C LEU A 497 34.37 -8.50 -58.79
N LEU A 498 33.71 -7.35 -58.84
CA LEU A 498 32.25 -7.16 -58.64
C LEU A 498 31.71 -6.53 -59.93
N PRO A 499 30.47 -6.82 -60.35
CA PRO A 499 29.36 -5.84 -60.22
C PRO A 499 28.02 -6.54 -59.84
N GLU A 500 26.96 -5.90 -59.33
CA GLU A 500 26.29 -4.69 -59.78
C GLU A 500 25.25 -4.23 -58.71
N GLU A 501 24.95 -2.92 -58.68
CA GLU A 501 23.82 -2.26 -58.00
C GLU A 501 23.91 -1.95 -56.47
N VAL A 502 24.62 -0.88 -56.12
CA VAL A 502 24.28 -0.02 -54.96
C VAL A 502 24.21 1.44 -55.39
N LEU A 503 23.00 1.96 -55.23
CA LEU A 503 22.53 3.34 -55.23
C LEU A 503 23.56 4.44 -54.86
N PHE A 504 23.72 5.38 -55.80
CA PHE A 504 23.95 6.81 -55.56
C PHE A 504 23.15 7.30 -54.32
N GLY A 505 23.59 8.20 -53.45
CA GLY A 505 24.56 9.28 -53.60
C GLY A 505 23.98 10.52 -52.91
N GLU A 506 24.56 10.84 -51.76
CA GLU A 506 24.83 12.18 -51.19
C GLU A 506 23.71 13.23 -50.98
N LYS A 507 23.60 13.60 -49.68
CA LYS A 507 23.48 14.94 -49.08
C LYS A 507 22.77 16.07 -49.85
N LEU A 508 21.76 16.66 -49.19
CA LEU A 508 21.30 18.03 -49.45
C LEU A 508 22.15 19.06 -48.65
N PRO A 509 22.62 20.17 -49.25
CA PRO A 509 23.44 21.22 -48.61
C PRO A 509 22.63 22.37 -47.98
N ASP A 510 23.34 23.21 -47.21
CA ASP A 510 22.81 24.36 -46.44
C ASP A 510 22.02 25.38 -47.28
N GLY A 511 20.83 25.77 -46.78
CA GLY A 511 20.05 26.90 -47.30
C GLY A 511 18.58 26.69 -47.67
N MET A 512 17.88 25.67 -47.15
CA MET A 512 16.44 25.50 -47.43
C MET A 512 15.57 25.51 -46.16
N SER A 513 14.65 26.49 -46.12
CA SER A 513 13.59 26.69 -45.12
C SER A 513 12.34 25.87 -45.46
N ILE A 514 11.66 25.37 -44.41
CA ILE A 514 10.36 24.69 -44.51
C ILE A 514 9.26 25.77 -44.39
N GLU A 515 8.50 26.00 -45.46
CA GLU A 515 7.21 26.70 -45.40
C GLU A 515 6.06 25.73 -45.08
N LYS A 516 5.05 26.29 -44.41
CA LYS A 516 3.89 25.62 -43.82
C LYS A 516 2.97 24.98 -44.86
N GLY A 517 2.33 23.89 -44.44
CA GLY A 517 1.22 23.29 -45.17
C GLY A 517 -0.08 24.11 -45.11
N ASP A 518 -0.96 23.79 -46.05
CA ASP A 518 -2.41 23.83 -45.95
C ASP A 518 -2.98 22.66 -46.77
N GLU A 519 -4.17 22.22 -46.33
CA GLU A 519 -5.05 21.10 -46.75
C GLU A 519 -4.83 19.72 -46.12
#